data_AF-A0A2V8RBC0-F1
#
_entry.id   AF-A0A2V8RBC0-F1
#
_cell.length_a   1.000
_cell.length_b   1.000
_cell.length_c   1.000
_cell.angle_alpha   90.00
_cell.angle_beta   90.00
_cell.angle_gamma   90.00
#
_symmetry.space_group_name_H-M   'P 1'
#
loop_
_entity.id
_entity.type
_entity.pdbx_description
1 polymer ?
#
loop_
_entity_poly.entity_id
_entity_poly.type
_entity_poly.pdbx_seq_one_letter_code
_entity_poly.pdbx_strand_id
1 'polypeptide(L)'
;MLFIQSTSLALTLDEGERLRLLDSLAARGHAPLIRSARRRFFQLLVERGAGAESAASAEELEHVCAAQQGSKGQAPYAPGELFCAGDCVLFLVFGGSAEEGVCAGIVYSVETAGPLAKLDRFCRDVRESLIDSKGGSPIDIKEGEGVAEASEPPSGLPSWQMRGRGLRQGLARFIAIQPAEHVRAGAAIRGGRELARASELMEEHPVRMFLRRAQEMRREGYTPRRLFAEAGALGVSVEKMLDAGLLEPEVRVSCRKSGHALFDLPSPDSLAAITISRAKCSQCAAPVADEVIEETVNPTRLAVSLLEDGRWLTNRVYRIVRSLGIPESEIATGPATPHGESYLSADVCGNSFLFVTRDGDLTPAFCRRAAEIVEETEAAHLVVVITGSAEDEGRLRLYEFAWRRARDGRDLGITIIEGLGGARAHFKRAFESAVQRELSRNLFTLDAALGFSASNFVLDWFKSAKASGSTSREADAPARVGVGSRR
;
A
#
# COMPACT_ATOMS: atom_id res chain seq x y z
N MET A 1 -1.21 -10.74 -0.23
CA MET A 1 -1.60 -9.76 0.77
C MET A 1 -3.11 -9.70 0.82
N LEU A 2 -3.66 -9.57 2.02
CA LEU A 2 -5.09 -9.40 2.27
C LEU A 2 -5.35 -7.97 2.73
N PHE A 3 -6.59 -7.55 2.60
CA PHE A 3 -7.08 -6.26 3.02
C PHE A 3 -8.39 -6.44 3.79
N ILE A 4 -8.67 -5.48 4.65
CA ILE A 4 -9.93 -5.37 5.37
C ILE A 4 -10.46 -3.95 5.23
N GLN A 5 -11.76 -3.83 4.98
CA GLN A 5 -12.47 -2.57 5.02
C GLN A 5 -13.76 -2.76 5.81
N SER A 6 -14.05 -1.84 6.73
CA SER A 6 -15.26 -1.88 7.55
C SER A 6 -16.01 -0.55 7.59
N THR A 7 -17.30 -0.65 7.85
CA THR A 7 -18.26 0.45 8.00
C THR A 7 -19.13 0.18 9.21
N SER A 8 -19.40 1.21 10.01
CA SER A 8 -20.29 1.15 11.16
C SER A 8 -21.62 1.84 10.88
N LEU A 9 -22.66 1.33 11.52
CA LEU A 9 -24.00 1.89 11.55
C LEU A 9 -24.38 2.06 13.02
N ALA A 10 -24.67 3.29 13.43
CA ALA A 10 -25.04 3.64 14.82
C ALA A 10 -26.46 3.17 15.14
N LEU A 11 -26.65 1.85 15.18
CA LEU A 11 -27.92 1.17 15.42
C LEU A 11 -27.69 0.00 16.37
N THR A 12 -28.46 -0.04 17.44
CA THR A 12 -28.52 -1.18 18.35
C THR A 12 -29.69 -2.07 17.96
N LEU A 13 -29.45 -3.38 17.96
CA LEU A 13 -30.46 -4.39 17.66
C LEU A 13 -30.61 -5.32 18.85
N ASP A 14 -31.85 -5.64 19.20
CA ASP A 14 -32.13 -6.71 20.15
C ASP A 14 -31.84 -8.10 19.54
N GLU A 15 -31.85 -9.15 20.36
CA GLU A 15 -31.52 -10.50 19.91
C GLU A 15 -32.49 -11.04 18.83
N GLY A 16 -33.78 -10.70 18.92
CA GLY A 16 -34.78 -11.13 17.96
C GLY A 16 -34.68 -10.38 16.62
N GLU A 17 -34.36 -9.09 16.65
CA GLU A 17 -34.03 -8.29 15.48
C GLU A 17 -32.79 -8.81 14.76
N ARG A 18 -31.75 -9.22 15.49
CA ARG A 18 -30.54 -9.82 14.91
C ARG A 18 -30.87 -11.10 14.14
N LEU A 19 -31.62 -12.02 14.74
CA LEU A 19 -31.99 -13.29 14.07
C LEU A 19 -32.83 -13.04 12.82
N ARG A 20 -33.83 -12.15 12.89
CA ARG A 20 -34.66 -11.77 11.73
C ARG A 20 -33.85 -11.13 10.61
N LEU A 21 -32.89 -10.28 10.95
CA LEU A 21 -31.98 -9.68 9.97
C LEU A 21 -31.15 -10.76 9.26
N LEU A 22 -30.61 -11.73 10.01
CA LEU A 22 -29.83 -12.82 9.43
C LEU A 22 -30.67 -13.73 8.52
N ASP A 23 -31.95 -13.97 8.86
CA ASP A 23 -32.89 -14.70 7.99
C ASP A 23 -33.17 -13.94 6.69
N SER A 24 -33.43 -12.64 6.79
CA SER A 24 -33.63 -11.78 5.61
C SER A 24 -32.40 -11.74 4.70
N LEU A 25 -31.20 -11.66 5.28
CA LEU A 25 -29.95 -11.71 4.52
C LEU A 25 -29.74 -13.06 3.82
N ALA A 26 -30.06 -14.17 4.50
CA ALA A 26 -30.03 -15.50 3.90
C ALA A 26 -30.98 -15.62 2.70
N ALA A 27 -32.20 -15.08 2.81
CA ALA A 27 -33.18 -15.05 1.72
C ALA A 27 -32.69 -14.25 0.50
N ARG A 28 -31.76 -13.30 0.71
CA ARG A 28 -31.14 -12.48 -0.34
C ARG A 28 -29.82 -13.05 -0.86
N GLY A 29 -29.48 -14.29 -0.49
CA GLY A 29 -28.31 -15.02 -0.97
C GLY A 29 -27.06 -14.84 -0.12
N HIS A 30 -27.14 -14.15 1.03
CA HIS A 30 -26.03 -14.03 1.98
C HIS A 30 -26.18 -15.09 3.08
N ALA A 31 -25.60 -16.27 2.87
CA ALA A 31 -25.68 -17.37 3.83
C ALA A 31 -24.84 -17.10 5.11
N PRO A 32 -25.45 -16.98 6.30
CA PRO A 32 -24.73 -16.77 7.55
C PRO A 32 -24.03 -18.06 8.00
N LEU A 33 -22.70 -18.10 7.96
CA LEU A 33 -21.94 -19.34 8.14
C LEU A 33 -21.98 -19.89 9.57
N ILE A 34 -21.90 -19.03 10.59
CA ILE A 34 -21.82 -19.45 11.99
C ILE A 34 -23.18 -20.05 12.40
N ARG A 35 -24.27 -19.33 12.12
CA ARG A 35 -25.64 -19.81 12.35
C ARG A 35 -25.97 -21.05 11.53
N SER A 36 -25.55 -21.12 10.26
CA SER A 36 -25.77 -22.32 9.45
C SER A 36 -25.10 -23.56 10.03
N ALA A 37 -23.84 -23.45 10.50
CA ALA A 37 -23.14 -24.53 11.16
C ALA A 37 -23.85 -24.97 12.46
N ARG A 38 -24.31 -24.00 13.25
CA ARG A 38 -25.06 -24.24 14.50
C ARG A 38 -26.40 -24.93 14.24
N ARG A 39 -27.17 -24.46 13.26
CA ARG A 39 -28.41 -25.11 12.81
C ARG A 39 -28.17 -26.53 12.34
N ARG A 40 -27.09 -26.78 11.60
CA ARG A 40 -26.72 -28.14 11.18
C ARG A 40 -26.42 -29.04 12.37
N PHE A 41 -25.77 -28.52 13.42
CA PHE A 41 -25.57 -29.26 14.66
C PHE A 41 -26.89 -29.64 15.35
N PHE A 42 -27.84 -28.70 15.46
CA PHE A 42 -29.18 -29.00 16.01
C PHE A 42 -29.93 -30.04 15.17
N GLN A 43 -29.89 -29.92 13.85
CA GLN A 43 -30.47 -30.92 12.94
C GLN A 43 -29.86 -32.31 13.19
N LEU A 44 -28.53 -32.42 13.29
CA LEU A 44 -27.86 -33.70 13.56
C LEU A 44 -28.24 -34.28 14.93
N LEU A 45 -28.44 -33.44 15.95
CA LEU A 45 -28.91 -33.87 17.27
C LEU A 45 -30.34 -34.42 17.20
N VAL A 46 -31.23 -33.74 16.47
CA VAL A 46 -32.62 -34.17 16.26
C VAL A 46 -32.62 -35.47 15.48
N GLU A 47 -31.96 -35.53 14.32
CA GLU A 47 -31.85 -36.70 13.44
C GLU A 47 -31.38 -37.96 14.21
N ARG A 48 -30.53 -37.79 15.23
CA ARG A 48 -29.95 -38.91 16.01
C ARG A 48 -30.64 -39.17 17.36
N GLY A 49 -31.33 -38.18 17.93
CA GLY A 49 -31.86 -38.21 19.29
C GLY A 49 -33.37 -38.39 19.39
N ALA A 50 -34.13 -37.92 18.39
CA ALA A 50 -35.57 -38.07 18.32
C ALA A 50 -35.95 -38.62 16.93
N GLY A 51 -36.82 -39.63 16.88
CA GLY A 51 -37.30 -40.19 15.61
C GLY A 51 -37.77 -39.09 14.65
N ALA A 52 -37.69 -39.38 13.35
CA ALA A 52 -37.73 -38.47 12.19
C ALA A 52 -38.99 -37.57 12.01
N GLU A 53 -39.81 -37.33 13.02
CA GLU A 53 -41.11 -36.68 12.90
C GLU A 53 -41.13 -35.17 13.18
N SER A 54 -40.02 -34.49 13.47
CA SER A 54 -40.06 -33.04 13.75
C SER A 54 -38.90 -32.25 13.16
N ALA A 55 -39.06 -31.78 11.91
CA ALA A 55 -38.25 -30.70 11.36
C ALA A 55 -38.41 -29.38 12.16
N ALA A 56 -39.50 -29.24 12.93
CA ALA A 56 -39.78 -28.09 13.80
C ALA A 56 -38.85 -28.01 15.03
N SER A 57 -38.12 -29.07 15.36
CA SER A 57 -37.33 -29.13 16.59
C SER A 57 -35.99 -28.40 16.53
N ALA A 58 -35.36 -28.20 15.36
CA ALA A 58 -34.07 -27.52 15.28
C ALA A 58 -34.19 -26.00 15.48
N GLU A 59 -35.24 -25.38 14.94
CA GLU A 59 -35.54 -23.96 15.16
C GLU A 59 -36.01 -23.70 16.59
N GLU A 60 -36.80 -24.61 17.15
CA GLU A 60 -37.23 -24.56 18.54
C GLU A 60 -36.03 -24.67 19.50
N LEU A 61 -35.09 -25.57 19.23
CA LEU A 61 -33.82 -25.67 19.98
C LEU A 61 -32.99 -24.38 19.89
N GLU A 62 -32.88 -23.78 18.70
CA GLU A 62 -32.21 -22.49 18.51
C GLU A 62 -32.86 -21.40 19.38
N HIS A 63 -34.19 -21.30 19.37
CA HIS A 63 -34.93 -20.35 20.19
C HIS A 63 -34.76 -20.56 21.70
N VAL A 64 -34.81 -21.81 22.18
CA VAL A 64 -34.59 -22.13 23.59
C VAL A 64 -33.17 -21.75 24.02
N CYS A 65 -32.16 -22.06 23.21
CA CYS A 65 -30.77 -21.67 23.52
C CYS A 65 -30.58 -20.15 23.52
N ALA A 66 -31.19 -19.43 22.58
CA ALA A 66 -31.13 -17.97 22.52
C ALA A 66 -31.78 -17.33 23.77
N ALA A 67 -32.96 -17.81 24.18
CA ALA A 67 -33.66 -17.33 25.36
C ALA A 67 -32.86 -17.61 26.67
N GLN A 68 -32.19 -18.76 26.76
CA GLN A 68 -31.37 -19.10 27.92
C GLN A 68 -30.12 -18.22 28.05
N GLN A 69 -29.46 -17.85 26.95
CA GLN A 69 -28.32 -16.93 27.02
C GLN A 69 -28.74 -15.51 27.39
N GLY A 70 -29.87 -15.03 26.85
CA GLY A 70 -30.42 -13.72 27.20
C GLY A 70 -30.78 -13.58 28.69
N SER A 71 -31.32 -14.64 29.32
CA SER A 71 -31.70 -14.61 30.74
C SER A 71 -30.51 -14.66 31.72
N LYS A 72 -29.34 -15.14 31.28
CA LYS A 72 -28.13 -15.24 32.13
C LYS A 72 -27.25 -13.98 32.11
N GLY A 73 -27.62 -12.94 31.35
CA GLY A 73 -26.78 -11.74 31.17
C GLY A 73 -25.42 -12.06 30.54
N GLN A 74 -25.33 -13.16 29.77
CA GLN A 74 -24.12 -13.58 29.09
C GLN A 74 -23.94 -12.81 27.76
N ALA A 75 -22.83 -13.06 27.07
CA ALA A 75 -22.61 -12.56 25.71
C ALA A 75 -23.81 -12.88 24.80
N PRO A 76 -24.14 -12.01 23.84
CA PRO A 76 -25.29 -12.20 22.95
C PRO A 76 -25.21 -13.51 22.17
N TYR A 77 -26.35 -14.11 21.89
CA TYR A 77 -26.43 -15.42 21.22
C TYR A 77 -26.00 -15.35 19.75
N ALA A 78 -26.33 -14.23 19.09
CA ALA A 78 -25.81 -13.82 17.80
C ALA A 78 -24.95 -12.55 17.96
N PRO A 79 -23.63 -12.69 18.22
CA PRO A 79 -22.70 -11.56 18.23
C PRO A 79 -22.37 -11.05 16.81
N GLY A 80 -22.70 -11.83 15.78
CA GLY A 80 -22.47 -11.49 14.38
C GLY A 80 -22.31 -12.73 13.50
N GLU A 81 -21.96 -12.52 12.23
CA GLU A 81 -21.87 -13.55 11.20
C GLU A 81 -20.75 -13.30 10.20
N LEU A 82 -20.29 -14.39 9.59
CA LEU A 82 -19.43 -14.40 8.41
C LEU A 82 -20.23 -14.87 7.19
N PHE A 83 -19.95 -14.30 6.03
CA PHE A 83 -20.58 -14.65 4.76
C PHE A 83 -19.49 -14.86 3.70
N CYS A 84 -19.58 -15.94 2.94
CA CYS A 84 -18.64 -16.21 1.85
C CYS A 84 -19.20 -15.68 0.54
N ALA A 85 -18.45 -14.85 -0.18
CA ALA A 85 -18.82 -14.28 -1.46
C ALA A 85 -17.81 -14.68 -2.56
N GLY A 86 -17.46 -15.97 -2.61
CA GLY A 86 -16.56 -16.55 -3.62
C GLY A 86 -15.09 -16.21 -3.36
N ASP A 87 -14.65 -15.03 -3.78
CA ASP A 87 -13.26 -14.54 -3.70
C ASP A 87 -13.00 -13.60 -2.50
N CYS A 88 -14.03 -13.29 -1.72
CA CYS A 88 -13.93 -12.50 -0.50
C CYS A 88 -14.82 -13.04 0.64
N VAL A 89 -14.56 -12.56 1.85
CA VAL A 89 -15.38 -12.83 3.04
C VAL A 89 -16.01 -11.53 3.48
N LEU A 90 -17.33 -11.50 3.61
CA LEU A 90 -18.08 -10.41 4.24
C LEU A 90 -18.33 -10.77 5.69
N PHE A 91 -18.46 -9.76 6.55
CA PHE A 91 -18.80 -9.97 7.96
C PHE A 91 -19.79 -8.92 8.44
N LEU A 92 -20.57 -9.30 9.45
CA LEU A 92 -21.48 -8.44 10.17
C LEU A 92 -21.31 -8.70 11.67
N VAL A 93 -21.04 -7.68 12.46
CA VAL A 93 -20.84 -7.79 13.91
C VAL A 93 -21.80 -6.86 14.64
N PHE A 94 -22.49 -7.38 15.64
CA PHE A 94 -23.45 -6.66 16.45
C PHE A 94 -22.83 -6.32 17.81
N GLY A 95 -22.55 -5.04 18.05
CA GLY A 95 -21.94 -4.59 19.30
C GLY A 95 -20.47 -5.01 19.43
N GLY A 96 -19.57 -4.05 19.29
CA GLY A 96 -18.13 -4.22 19.48
C GLY A 96 -17.58 -3.15 20.43
N SER A 97 -16.51 -3.49 21.15
CA SER A 97 -16.01 -2.89 22.40
C SER A 97 -15.54 -1.41 22.38
N ALA A 98 -16.05 -0.55 21.51
CA ALA A 98 -15.74 0.89 21.53
C ALA A 98 -16.81 1.80 20.88
N GLU A 99 -17.66 1.27 20.00
CA GLU A 99 -18.70 2.04 19.31
C GLU A 99 -19.99 1.21 19.30
N GLU A 100 -21.02 1.68 19.99
CA GLU A 100 -22.35 1.06 20.01
C GLU A 100 -22.92 1.05 18.58
N GLY A 101 -23.10 -0.12 17.97
CA GLY A 101 -23.63 -0.21 16.61
C GLY A 101 -23.47 -1.56 15.92
N VAL A 102 -23.89 -1.60 14.65
CA VAL A 102 -23.68 -2.70 13.71
C VAL A 102 -22.46 -2.39 12.85
N CYS A 103 -21.50 -3.31 12.79
CA CYS A 103 -20.32 -3.20 11.95
C CYS A 103 -20.42 -4.18 10.78
N ALA A 104 -20.35 -3.70 9.55
CA ALA A 104 -20.24 -4.52 8.35
C ALA A 104 -18.85 -4.34 7.74
N GLY A 105 -18.31 -5.39 7.12
CA GLY A 105 -17.04 -5.26 6.42
C GLY A 105 -16.74 -6.37 5.45
N ILE A 106 -15.63 -6.20 4.75
CA ILE A 106 -15.13 -7.12 3.73
C ILE A 106 -13.66 -7.41 3.98
N VAL A 107 -13.29 -8.68 3.87
CA VAL A 107 -11.92 -9.17 3.81
C VAL A 107 -11.67 -9.69 2.41
N TYR A 108 -10.62 -9.22 1.75
CA TYR A 108 -10.39 -9.49 0.34
C TYR A 108 -8.90 -9.56 0.01
N SER A 109 -8.57 -10.20 -1.12
CA SER A 109 -7.20 -10.22 -1.64
C SER A 109 -6.98 -9.12 -2.68
N VAL A 110 -5.71 -8.76 -2.97
CA VAL A 110 -5.35 -7.79 -4.04
C VAL A 110 -6.02 -8.12 -5.39
N GLU A 111 -6.27 -9.39 -5.67
CA GLU A 111 -6.81 -9.88 -6.94
C GLU A 111 -8.34 -9.79 -7.03
N THR A 112 -9.01 -9.45 -5.93
CA THR A 112 -10.48 -9.38 -5.84
C THR A 112 -11.00 -8.23 -6.69
N ALA A 113 -11.93 -8.52 -7.61
CA ALA A 113 -12.53 -7.49 -8.45
C ALA A 113 -13.60 -6.69 -7.68
N GLY A 114 -13.47 -5.37 -7.68
CA GLY A 114 -14.45 -4.43 -7.13
C GLY A 114 -14.86 -4.68 -5.66
N PRO A 115 -13.93 -4.84 -4.71
CA PRO A 115 -14.25 -5.21 -3.33
C PRO A 115 -15.13 -4.18 -2.63
N LEU A 116 -14.90 -2.88 -2.87
CA LEU A 116 -15.72 -1.81 -2.28
C LEU A 116 -17.15 -1.82 -2.79
N ALA A 117 -17.36 -2.10 -4.08
CA ALA A 117 -18.71 -2.23 -4.64
C ALA A 117 -19.46 -3.43 -4.04
N LYS A 118 -18.76 -4.54 -3.74
CA LYS A 118 -19.33 -5.69 -3.03
C LYS A 118 -19.73 -5.32 -1.60
N LEU A 119 -18.89 -4.56 -0.88
CA LEU A 119 -19.22 -4.05 0.46
C LEU A 119 -20.42 -3.10 0.41
N ASP A 120 -20.46 -2.15 -0.52
CA ASP A 120 -21.55 -1.20 -0.66
C ASP A 120 -22.89 -1.90 -0.95
N ARG A 121 -22.85 -2.94 -1.81
CA ARG A 121 -24.01 -3.81 -2.05
C ARG A 121 -24.44 -4.53 -0.78
N PHE A 122 -23.50 -5.15 -0.05
CA PHE A 122 -23.82 -5.82 1.21
C PHE A 122 -24.43 -4.87 2.24
N CYS A 123 -23.86 -3.67 2.41
CA CYS A 123 -24.38 -2.63 3.30
C CYS A 123 -25.78 -2.14 2.89
N ARG A 124 -26.10 -2.14 1.59
CA ARG A 124 -27.45 -1.85 1.08
C ARG A 124 -28.42 -2.98 1.42
N ASP A 125 -28.03 -4.23 1.17
CA ASP A 125 -28.84 -5.42 1.47
C ASP A 125 -29.15 -5.52 2.98
N VAL A 126 -28.19 -5.17 3.84
CA VAL A 126 -28.40 -5.07 5.30
C VAL A 126 -29.44 -4.01 5.64
N ARG A 127 -29.35 -2.82 5.05
CA ARG A 127 -30.32 -1.73 5.30
C ARG A 127 -31.72 -2.10 4.84
N GLU A 128 -31.85 -2.60 3.62
CA GLU A 128 -33.14 -3.01 3.08
C GLU A 128 -33.75 -4.14 3.95
N SER A 129 -32.93 -5.05 4.50
CA SER A 129 -33.42 -6.10 5.41
C SER A 129 -33.90 -5.54 6.74
N LEU A 130 -33.23 -4.50 7.24
CA LEU A 130 -33.65 -3.78 8.44
C LEU A 130 -34.98 -3.04 8.21
N ILE A 131 -35.19 -2.45 7.04
CA ILE A 131 -36.46 -1.77 6.69
C ILE A 131 -37.62 -2.78 6.64
N ASP A 132 -37.42 -3.90 5.94
CA ASP A 132 -38.42 -4.97 5.84
C ASP A 132 -38.79 -5.52 7.22
N SER A 133 -37.81 -5.69 8.10
CA SER A 133 -38.03 -6.21 9.46
C SER A 133 -38.81 -5.27 10.38
N LYS A 134 -38.82 -3.96 10.11
CA LYS A 134 -39.53 -2.94 10.90
C LYS A 134 -40.94 -2.62 10.40
N GLY A 135 -41.42 -3.31 9.35
CA GLY A 135 -42.81 -3.19 8.88
C GLY A 135 -43.12 -1.91 8.11
N GLY A 136 -42.16 -1.39 7.34
CA GLY A 136 -42.45 -0.29 6.40
C GLY A 136 -43.37 -0.78 5.27
N SER A 137 -44.53 -0.13 5.09
CA SER A 137 -45.34 -0.32 3.88
C SER A 137 -44.49 -0.13 2.62
N PRO A 138 -44.76 -0.87 1.53
CA PRO A 138 -44.06 -0.64 0.26
C PRO A 138 -44.36 0.80 -0.18
N ILE A 139 -43.31 1.59 -0.37
CA ILE A 139 -43.45 2.90 -1.01
C ILE A 139 -43.73 2.61 -2.49
N ASP A 140 -44.97 2.85 -2.93
CA ASP A 140 -45.33 2.92 -4.34
C ASP A 140 -44.42 3.97 -5.02
N ILE A 141 -43.47 3.50 -5.84
CA ILE A 141 -42.67 4.36 -6.70
C ILE A 141 -43.59 4.82 -7.83
N LYS A 142 -44.16 6.01 -7.71
CA LYS A 142 -44.68 6.74 -8.86
C LYS A 142 -43.49 7.32 -9.62
N GLU A 143 -43.28 6.85 -10.83
CA GLU A 143 -42.41 7.47 -11.82
C GLU A 143 -42.83 8.93 -12.05
N GLY A 144 -41.92 9.86 -11.79
CA GLY A 144 -42.13 11.29 -12.00
C GLY A 144 -40.77 12.01 -12.04
N GLU A 145 -40.47 12.58 -13.20
CA GLU A 145 -39.25 13.30 -13.56
C GLU A 145 -38.89 14.44 -12.59
N GLY A 146 -37.59 14.62 -12.32
CA GLY A 146 -37.08 15.83 -11.67
C GLY A 146 -35.70 15.67 -11.04
N VAL A 147 -34.67 16.19 -11.71
CA VAL A 147 -33.29 16.33 -11.22
C VAL A 147 -33.25 17.39 -10.10
N ALA A 148 -32.87 17.00 -8.88
CA ALA A 148 -32.40 17.93 -7.84
C ALA A 148 -31.58 17.19 -6.75
N GLU A 149 -30.72 17.96 -6.10
CA GLU A 149 -29.52 17.57 -5.36
C GLU A 149 -29.73 16.74 -4.08
N ALA A 150 -28.64 16.03 -3.73
CA ALA A 150 -28.44 15.22 -2.53
C ALA A 150 -29.12 15.78 -1.28
N SER A 151 -30.26 15.21 -0.92
CA SER A 151 -30.98 15.44 0.33
C SER A 151 -31.38 14.10 0.96
N GLU A 152 -31.42 14.10 2.29
CA GLU A 152 -31.37 12.98 3.24
C GLU A 152 -32.09 11.67 2.87
N PRO A 153 -31.58 10.49 3.30
CA PRO A 153 -32.20 9.22 2.96
C PRO A 153 -33.60 9.07 3.61
N PRO A 154 -34.62 8.62 2.85
CA PRO A 154 -36.03 8.69 3.22
C PRO A 154 -36.50 7.73 4.34
N SER A 155 -35.59 7.03 5.04
CA SER A 155 -35.94 5.86 5.87
C SER A 155 -35.67 6.00 7.38
N GLY A 156 -35.31 7.18 7.90
CA GLY A 156 -35.05 7.40 9.33
C GLY A 156 -33.90 6.56 9.94
N LEU A 157 -33.18 5.79 9.12
CA LEU A 157 -32.03 5.00 9.51
C LEU A 157 -30.73 5.80 9.36
N PRO A 158 -29.76 5.63 10.26
CA PRO A 158 -28.49 6.33 10.19
C PRO A 158 -27.69 5.98 8.92
N SER A 159 -26.81 6.88 8.52
CA SER A 159 -25.89 6.64 7.41
C SER A 159 -24.78 5.66 7.83
N TRP A 160 -24.36 4.72 6.96
CA TRP A 160 -23.14 3.96 7.15
C TRP A 160 -21.97 4.92 7.18
N GLN A 161 -21.13 4.80 8.20
CA GLN A 161 -19.91 5.56 8.33
C GLN A 161 -18.74 4.62 8.11
N MET A 162 -17.76 5.02 7.29
CA MET A 162 -16.51 4.26 7.20
C MET A 162 -15.84 4.25 8.56
N ARG A 163 -15.62 3.04 9.09
CA ARG A 163 -14.90 2.88 10.35
C ARG A 163 -13.45 3.27 10.09
N GLY A 164 -12.90 4.11 10.97
CA GLY A 164 -11.54 4.61 10.82
C GLY A 164 -11.37 5.95 10.08
N ARG A 165 -12.40 6.80 9.97
CA ARG A 165 -12.17 8.22 9.61
C ARG A 165 -11.21 8.93 10.59
N GLY A 166 -11.14 8.49 11.85
CA GLY A 166 -10.12 8.92 12.81
C GLY A 166 -8.73 8.29 12.62
N LEU A 167 -8.63 7.17 11.90
CA LEU A 167 -7.41 6.38 11.68
C LEU A 167 -6.68 6.75 10.37
N ARG A 168 -7.39 7.33 9.39
CA ARG A 168 -6.80 8.02 8.22
C ARG A 168 -6.14 9.38 8.57
N GLN A 169 -6.13 9.76 9.85
CA GLN A 169 -5.54 11.02 10.29
C GLN A 169 -4.06 11.10 9.91
N GLY A 170 -3.30 10.01 9.95
CA GLY A 170 -1.87 10.10 9.68
C GLY A 170 -1.52 10.47 8.25
N LEU A 171 -2.19 9.86 7.26
CA LEU A 171 -2.01 10.24 5.86
C LEU A 171 -2.54 11.66 5.60
N ALA A 172 -3.70 12.02 6.15
CA ALA A 172 -4.27 13.35 5.99
C ALA A 172 -3.40 14.45 6.62
N ARG A 173 -2.89 14.23 7.84
CA ARG A 173 -1.96 15.12 8.54
C ARG A 173 -0.64 15.21 7.78
N PHE A 174 -0.12 14.08 7.30
CA PHE A 174 1.07 14.06 6.46
C PHE A 174 0.89 14.92 5.21
N ILE A 175 -0.25 14.84 4.53
CA ILE A 175 -0.56 15.69 3.36
C ILE A 175 -0.68 17.16 3.80
N ALA A 176 -1.31 17.44 4.95
CA ALA A 176 -1.54 18.79 5.45
C ALA A 176 -0.24 19.54 5.83
N ILE A 177 0.79 18.83 6.30
CA ILE A 177 2.09 19.44 6.60
C ILE A 177 2.94 19.69 5.34
N GLN A 178 2.54 19.18 4.16
CA GLN A 178 3.32 19.37 2.93
C GLN A 178 3.12 20.76 2.32
N PRO A 179 4.17 21.33 1.69
CA PRO A 179 4.01 22.54 0.88
C PRO A 179 3.02 22.33 -0.26
N ALA A 180 2.08 23.27 -0.47
CA ALA A 180 1.04 23.18 -1.51
C ALA A 180 1.60 23.05 -2.94
N GLU A 181 2.82 23.54 -3.18
CA GLU A 181 3.54 23.40 -4.45
C GLU A 181 4.03 21.96 -4.68
N HIS A 182 4.45 21.28 -3.60
CA HIS A 182 4.89 19.89 -3.66
C HIS A 182 3.72 18.93 -3.93
N VAL A 183 2.56 19.16 -3.31
CA VAL A 183 1.37 18.33 -3.54
C VAL A 183 0.94 18.37 -5.02
N ARG A 184 1.03 19.55 -5.65
CA ARG A 184 0.73 19.75 -7.07
C ARG A 184 1.82 19.14 -8.00
N ALA A 185 3.10 19.34 -7.69
CA ALA A 185 4.21 18.84 -8.49
C ALA A 185 4.45 17.33 -8.36
N GLY A 186 4.19 16.76 -7.17
CA GLY A 186 4.38 15.34 -6.88
C GLY A 186 3.46 14.44 -7.71
N ALA A 187 2.30 14.94 -8.18
CA ALA A 187 1.44 14.21 -9.12
C ALA A 187 2.09 14.03 -10.50
N ALA A 188 2.93 14.97 -10.96
CA ALA A 188 3.60 14.89 -12.27
C ALA A 188 4.84 13.97 -12.25
N ILE A 189 5.48 13.81 -11.09
CA ILE A 189 6.68 12.95 -10.92
C ILE A 189 6.26 11.48 -10.69
N ARG A 190 5.02 11.22 -10.30
CA ARG A 190 4.48 9.85 -10.13
C ARG A 190 4.17 9.24 -11.50
N GLY A 191 5.12 8.51 -12.10
CA GLY A 191 4.77 7.49 -13.11
C GLY A 191 5.46 7.54 -14.48
N GLY A 192 6.48 8.37 -14.68
CA GLY A 192 7.30 8.28 -15.90
C GLY A 192 8.02 6.92 -15.98
N ARG A 193 7.87 6.17 -17.08
CA ARG A 193 8.65 4.94 -17.33
C ARG A 193 10.15 5.19 -17.21
N GLU A 194 10.59 6.36 -17.64
CA GLU A 194 11.97 6.85 -17.55
C GLU A 194 12.42 7.02 -16.10
N LEU A 195 11.66 7.74 -15.28
CA LEU A 195 11.94 7.91 -13.84
C LEU A 195 11.99 6.56 -13.11
N ALA A 196 11.09 5.64 -13.47
CA ALA A 196 11.04 4.30 -12.91
C ALA A 196 12.29 3.48 -13.24
N ARG A 197 12.79 3.59 -14.48
CA ARG A 197 14.01 2.92 -14.97
C ARG A 197 15.27 3.56 -14.37
N ALA A 198 15.33 4.89 -14.33
CA ALA A 198 16.39 5.67 -13.67
C ALA A 198 16.56 5.28 -12.19
N SER A 199 15.46 5.27 -11.44
CA SER A 199 15.49 4.95 -10.00
C SER A 199 15.85 3.49 -9.73
N GLU A 200 15.56 2.59 -10.68
CA GLU A 200 15.91 1.17 -10.60
C GLU A 200 17.41 0.95 -10.83
N LEU A 201 17.98 1.62 -11.84
CA LEU A 201 19.43 1.57 -12.06
C LEU A 201 20.21 2.20 -10.90
N MET A 202 19.63 3.21 -10.24
CA MET A 202 20.21 3.83 -9.04
C MET A 202 20.21 2.93 -7.79
N GLU A 203 19.55 1.77 -7.78
CA GLU A 203 19.69 0.82 -6.67
C GLU A 203 21.12 0.29 -6.55
N GLU A 204 21.81 0.17 -7.69
CA GLU A 204 23.20 -0.26 -7.76
C GLU A 204 24.11 0.81 -7.15
N HIS A 205 24.81 0.45 -6.06
CA HIS A 205 25.75 1.35 -5.40
C HIS A 205 26.83 1.93 -6.35
N PRO A 206 27.43 1.13 -7.26
CA PRO A 206 28.41 1.66 -8.22
C PRO A 206 27.84 2.76 -9.13
N VAL A 207 26.58 2.67 -9.53
CA VAL A 207 25.91 3.70 -10.36
C VAL A 207 25.84 5.03 -9.61
N ARG A 208 25.43 5.00 -8.34
CA ARG A 208 25.35 6.22 -7.51
C ARG A 208 26.72 6.83 -7.26
N MET A 209 27.72 5.98 -6.98
CA MET A 209 29.10 6.42 -6.78
C MET A 209 29.66 7.07 -8.05
N PHE A 210 29.44 6.45 -9.21
CA PHE A 210 29.87 7.00 -10.48
C PHE A 210 29.23 8.36 -10.77
N LEU A 211 27.92 8.52 -10.55
CA LEU A 211 27.25 9.80 -10.78
C LEU A 211 27.76 10.92 -9.85
N ARG A 212 27.96 10.62 -8.55
CA ARG A 212 28.57 11.58 -7.61
C ARG A 212 29.98 11.95 -8.06
N ARG A 213 30.79 10.96 -8.45
CA ARG A 213 32.16 11.18 -8.91
C ARG A 213 32.21 11.97 -10.22
N ALA A 214 31.28 11.71 -11.15
CA ALA A 214 31.15 12.47 -12.38
C ALA A 214 30.83 13.95 -12.10
N GLN A 215 29.96 14.25 -11.13
CA GLN A 215 29.67 15.63 -10.70
C GLN A 215 30.89 16.31 -10.06
N GLU A 216 31.65 15.61 -9.21
CA GLU A 216 32.87 16.13 -8.60
C GLU A 216 33.94 16.43 -9.67
N MET A 217 34.19 15.47 -10.55
CA MET A 217 35.14 15.62 -11.66
C MET A 217 34.79 16.81 -12.56
N ARG A 218 33.49 17.07 -12.79
CA ARG A 218 33.02 18.27 -13.50
C ARG A 218 33.45 19.55 -12.80
N ARG A 219 33.24 19.64 -11.49
CA ARG A 219 33.59 20.83 -10.69
C ARG A 219 35.10 21.08 -10.66
N GLU A 220 35.90 20.02 -10.72
CA GLU A 220 37.37 20.09 -10.67
C GLU A 220 38.03 20.30 -12.04
N GLY A 221 37.28 20.22 -13.15
CA GLY A 221 37.82 20.27 -14.51
C GLY A 221 38.52 18.95 -14.89
N TYR A 222 37.78 18.06 -15.56
CA TYR A 222 38.24 16.71 -15.87
C TYR A 222 38.54 16.47 -17.35
N THR A 223 39.24 15.38 -17.65
CA THR A 223 39.38 14.84 -19.00
C THR A 223 38.36 13.73 -19.24
N PRO A 224 37.62 13.72 -20.36
CA PRO A 224 36.66 12.68 -20.73
C PRO A 224 37.18 11.24 -20.53
N ARG A 225 38.45 10.98 -20.88
CA ARG A 225 39.10 9.67 -20.67
C ARG A 225 39.10 9.21 -19.21
N ARG A 226 39.31 10.13 -18.27
CA ARG A 226 39.28 9.82 -16.83
C ARG A 226 37.89 9.40 -16.38
N LEU A 227 36.84 10.02 -16.94
CA LEU A 227 35.46 9.71 -16.63
C LEU A 227 35.07 8.30 -17.11
N PHE A 228 35.45 7.91 -18.34
CA PHE A 228 35.21 6.55 -18.82
C PHE A 228 36.05 5.50 -18.10
N ALA A 229 37.29 5.83 -17.72
CA ALA A 229 38.11 4.96 -16.88
C ALA A 229 37.46 4.72 -15.51
N GLU A 230 36.88 5.76 -14.90
CA GLU A 230 36.13 5.66 -13.64
C GLU A 230 34.90 4.76 -13.78
N ALA A 231 34.12 4.93 -14.86
CA ALA A 231 32.97 4.06 -15.15
C ALA A 231 33.39 2.60 -15.26
N GLY A 232 34.51 2.32 -15.96
CA GLY A 232 35.08 0.98 -16.09
C GLY A 232 35.58 0.41 -14.75
N ALA A 233 36.23 1.23 -13.93
CA ALA A 233 36.72 0.83 -12.61
C ALA A 233 35.59 0.45 -11.64
N LEU A 234 34.47 1.18 -11.71
CA LEU A 234 33.27 0.89 -10.93
C LEU A 234 32.39 -0.22 -11.55
N GLY A 235 32.73 -0.71 -12.74
CA GLY A 235 31.97 -1.75 -13.45
C GLY A 235 30.61 -1.28 -13.97
N VAL A 236 30.44 0.03 -14.21
CA VAL A 236 29.17 0.63 -14.62
C VAL A 236 29.08 0.73 -16.15
N SER A 237 27.91 0.39 -16.70
CA SER A 237 27.63 0.53 -18.14
C SER A 237 27.09 1.93 -18.45
N VAL A 238 27.86 2.72 -19.18
CA VAL A 238 27.47 4.07 -19.64
C VAL A 238 26.25 4.01 -20.55
N GLU A 239 26.18 3.03 -21.46
CA GLU A 239 25.04 2.84 -22.37
C GLU A 239 23.73 2.64 -21.61
N LYS A 240 23.71 1.77 -20.59
CA LYS A 240 22.53 1.57 -19.74
C LYS A 240 22.09 2.85 -19.03
N MET A 241 23.04 3.69 -18.64
CA MET A 241 22.75 4.95 -17.97
C MET A 241 22.22 6.03 -18.92
N LEU A 242 22.70 6.06 -20.17
CA LEU A 242 22.13 6.88 -21.24
C LEU A 242 20.68 6.45 -21.53
N ASP A 243 20.43 5.14 -21.69
CA ASP A 243 19.11 4.56 -21.92
C ASP A 243 18.12 4.77 -20.77
N ALA A 244 18.64 4.99 -19.55
CA ALA A 244 17.86 5.31 -18.37
C ALA A 244 17.65 6.83 -18.17
N GLY A 245 18.22 7.67 -19.04
CA GLY A 245 18.15 9.13 -18.92
C GLY A 245 18.94 9.70 -17.74
N LEU A 246 19.87 8.93 -17.18
CA LEU A 246 20.75 9.37 -16.10
C LEU A 246 21.95 10.15 -16.61
N LEU A 247 22.37 9.86 -17.84
CA LEU A 247 23.42 10.57 -18.55
C LEU A 247 22.85 11.19 -19.83
N GLU A 248 23.46 12.29 -20.26
CA GLU A 248 23.29 12.88 -21.57
C GLU A 248 24.65 12.92 -22.28
N PRO A 249 24.71 12.65 -23.61
CA PRO A 249 25.95 12.77 -24.37
C PRO A 249 26.32 14.24 -24.52
N GLU A 250 27.61 14.53 -24.45
CA GLU A 250 28.15 15.87 -24.67
C GLU A 250 29.46 15.79 -25.48
N VAL A 251 29.84 16.90 -26.11
CA VAL A 251 31.09 17.03 -26.84
C VAL A 251 31.93 18.12 -26.19
N ARG A 252 33.12 17.75 -25.71
CA ARG A 252 34.08 18.69 -25.13
C ARG A 252 35.08 19.12 -26.20
N VAL A 253 35.25 20.43 -26.35
CA VAL A 253 36.30 21.01 -27.20
C VAL A 253 37.40 21.54 -26.30
N SER A 254 38.63 21.09 -26.52
CA SER A 254 39.81 21.50 -25.77
C SER A 254 40.90 22.03 -26.70
N CYS A 255 41.64 23.03 -26.23
CA CYS A 255 42.72 23.65 -26.99
C CYS A 255 43.83 22.62 -27.24
N ARG A 256 44.17 22.34 -28.50
CA ARG A 256 45.27 21.45 -28.90
C ARG A 256 46.61 21.88 -28.34
N LYS A 257 46.83 23.20 -28.19
CA LYS A 257 48.11 23.76 -27.76
C LYS A 257 48.28 23.78 -26.24
N SER A 258 47.22 24.11 -25.50
CA SER A 258 47.28 24.26 -24.04
C SER A 258 46.59 23.15 -23.26
N GLY A 259 45.81 22.29 -23.91
CA GLY A 259 44.99 21.26 -23.27
C GLY A 259 43.79 21.79 -22.48
N HIS A 260 43.60 23.11 -22.39
CA HIS A 260 42.50 23.71 -21.64
C HIS A 260 41.15 23.45 -22.33
N ALA A 261 40.16 23.02 -21.55
CA ALA A 261 38.77 22.94 -22.01
C ALA A 261 38.25 24.34 -22.39
N LEU A 262 37.71 24.47 -23.60
CA LEU A 262 37.19 25.73 -24.13
C LEU A 262 35.69 25.85 -23.86
N PHE A 263 34.91 24.83 -24.22
CA PHE A 263 33.48 24.74 -23.98
C PHE A 263 32.99 23.30 -24.15
N ASP A 264 31.85 23.02 -23.52
CA ASP A 264 31.10 21.78 -23.65
C ASP A 264 29.84 22.04 -24.48
N LEU A 265 29.54 21.12 -25.39
CA LEU A 265 28.40 21.20 -26.30
C LEU A 265 27.42 20.06 -26.06
N PRO A 266 26.11 20.31 -26.16
CA PRO A 266 25.08 19.31 -25.88
C PRO A 266 24.96 18.23 -26.97
N SER A 267 25.52 18.47 -28.16
CA SER A 267 25.46 17.49 -29.25
C SER A 267 26.55 17.74 -30.32
N PRO A 268 26.90 16.72 -31.12
CA PRO A 268 27.74 16.89 -32.31
C PRO A 268 27.18 17.90 -33.32
N ASP A 269 25.85 18.00 -33.45
CA ASP A 269 25.21 18.99 -34.32
C ASP A 269 25.50 20.44 -33.88
N SER A 270 25.61 20.65 -32.56
CA SER A 270 26.01 21.95 -32.00
C SER A 270 27.46 22.31 -32.38
N LEU A 271 28.34 21.30 -32.49
CA LEU A 271 29.71 21.50 -32.96
C LEU A 271 29.72 21.94 -34.42
N ALA A 272 28.90 21.31 -35.27
CA ALA A 272 28.78 21.69 -36.68
C ALA A 272 28.39 23.16 -36.85
N ALA A 273 27.42 23.65 -36.06
CA ALA A 273 27.02 25.07 -36.07
C ALA A 273 28.19 26.01 -35.71
N ILE A 274 29.01 25.63 -34.73
CA ILE A 274 30.18 26.43 -34.31
C ILE A 274 31.29 26.39 -35.37
N THR A 275 31.51 25.24 -36.01
CA THR A 275 32.47 25.13 -37.11
C THR A 275 32.06 25.98 -38.31
N ILE A 276 30.76 26.01 -38.65
CA ILE A 276 30.22 26.86 -39.74
C ILE A 276 30.43 28.35 -39.45
N SER A 277 30.29 28.77 -38.19
CA SER A 277 30.49 30.18 -37.79
C SER A 277 31.96 30.64 -37.78
N ARG A 278 32.92 29.75 -38.10
CA ARG A 278 34.37 30.03 -38.11
C ARG A 278 34.89 30.59 -36.79
N ALA A 279 34.33 30.12 -35.68
CA ALA A 279 34.81 30.46 -34.35
C ALA A 279 36.30 30.10 -34.18
N LYS A 280 37.03 30.92 -33.42
CA LYS A 280 38.44 30.71 -33.10
C LYS A 280 38.63 30.43 -31.61
N CYS A 281 39.62 29.62 -31.29
CA CYS A 281 40.02 29.31 -29.93
C CYS A 281 40.52 30.55 -29.19
N SER A 282 39.99 30.78 -27.99
CA SER A 282 40.37 31.92 -27.13
C SER A 282 41.81 31.84 -26.61
N GLN A 283 42.44 30.66 -26.66
CA GLN A 283 43.78 30.43 -26.11
C GLN A 283 44.88 30.51 -27.18
N CYS A 284 44.68 29.92 -28.36
CA CYS A 284 45.72 29.83 -29.40
C CYS A 284 45.33 30.47 -30.74
N ALA A 285 44.12 31.03 -30.84
CA ALA A 285 43.55 31.67 -32.03
C ALA A 285 43.38 30.75 -33.26
N ALA A 286 43.60 29.45 -33.13
CA ALA A 286 43.32 28.46 -34.18
C ALA A 286 41.80 28.31 -34.40
N PRO A 287 41.35 27.91 -35.59
CA PRO A 287 39.95 27.55 -35.83
C PRO A 287 39.50 26.44 -34.88
N VAL A 288 38.28 26.52 -34.35
CA VAL A 288 37.70 25.49 -33.47
C VAL A 288 37.70 24.09 -34.12
N ALA A 289 37.60 24.02 -35.46
CA ALA A 289 37.66 22.76 -36.20
C ALA A 289 39.00 22.01 -36.05
N ASP A 290 40.09 22.73 -35.73
CA ASP A 290 41.43 22.17 -35.57
C ASP A 290 41.73 21.79 -34.11
N GLU A 291 40.79 22.04 -33.19
CA GLU A 291 40.95 21.75 -31.78
C GLU A 291 40.68 20.27 -31.44
N VAL A 292 41.01 19.87 -30.21
CA VAL A 292 40.82 18.49 -29.75
C VAL A 292 39.36 18.32 -29.32
N ILE A 293 38.63 17.51 -30.08
CA ILE A 293 37.22 17.18 -29.86
C ILE A 293 37.14 15.80 -29.21
N GLU A 294 36.55 15.73 -28.02
CA GLU A 294 36.33 14.48 -27.30
C GLU A 294 34.85 14.31 -26.95
N GLU A 295 34.31 13.12 -27.21
CA GLU A 295 32.99 12.75 -26.71
C GLU A 295 33.05 12.51 -25.20
N THR A 296 32.03 12.97 -24.50
CA THR A 296 31.89 12.79 -23.05
C THR A 296 30.41 12.61 -22.69
N VAL A 297 30.15 12.44 -21.41
CA VAL A 297 28.80 12.30 -20.87
C VAL A 297 28.63 13.21 -19.66
N ASN A 298 27.40 13.64 -19.40
CA ASN A 298 27.02 14.47 -18.27
C ASN A 298 25.89 13.83 -17.47
N PRO A 299 25.93 13.84 -16.13
CA PRO A 299 24.73 13.59 -15.34
C PRO A 299 23.61 14.56 -15.70
N THR A 300 22.44 14.03 -16.08
CA THR A 300 21.28 14.86 -16.41
C THR A 300 20.75 15.59 -15.17
N ARG A 301 19.92 16.63 -15.38
CA ARG A 301 19.19 17.29 -14.27
C ARG A 301 18.36 16.31 -13.46
N LEU A 302 17.81 15.29 -14.12
CA LEU A 302 17.08 14.20 -13.47
C LEU A 302 18.00 13.42 -12.53
N ALA A 303 19.17 12.99 -13.00
CA ALA A 303 20.13 12.25 -12.18
C ALA A 303 20.59 13.06 -10.96
N VAL A 304 20.88 14.35 -11.16
CA VAL A 304 21.26 15.27 -10.08
C VAL A 304 20.15 15.36 -9.03
N SER A 305 18.92 15.66 -9.47
CA SER A 305 17.76 15.78 -8.56
C SER A 305 17.47 14.47 -7.83
N LEU A 306 17.60 13.32 -8.51
CA LEU A 306 17.37 12.03 -7.87
C LEU A 306 18.40 11.72 -6.78
N LEU A 307 19.68 12.09 -6.98
CA LEU A 307 20.78 11.83 -6.04
C LEU A 307 20.81 12.79 -4.86
N GLU A 308 20.75 14.10 -5.10
CA GLU A 308 20.89 15.11 -4.05
C GLU A 308 19.72 15.03 -3.05
N ASP A 309 18.52 14.82 -3.56
CA ASP A 309 17.30 14.77 -2.76
C ASP A 309 17.02 13.35 -2.20
N GLY A 310 17.78 12.33 -2.61
CA GLY A 310 17.50 10.93 -2.27
C GLY A 310 16.18 10.39 -2.85
N ARG A 311 15.54 11.13 -3.77
CA ARG A 311 14.21 10.81 -4.35
C ARG A 311 14.16 9.48 -5.06
N TRP A 312 15.29 9.00 -5.58
CA TRP A 312 15.35 7.68 -6.22
C TRP A 312 14.89 6.59 -5.25
N LEU A 313 15.28 6.69 -3.97
CA LEU A 313 14.95 5.71 -2.94
C LEU A 313 13.46 5.77 -2.59
N THR A 314 12.91 6.97 -2.42
CA THR A 314 11.47 7.16 -2.17
C THR A 314 10.62 6.66 -3.33
N ASN A 315 11.05 6.88 -4.58
CA ASN A 315 10.37 6.35 -5.74
C ASN A 315 10.40 4.81 -5.79
N ARG A 316 11.53 4.19 -5.45
CA ARG A 316 11.61 2.73 -5.31
C ARG A 316 10.68 2.21 -4.22
N VAL A 317 10.67 2.84 -3.04
CA VAL A 317 9.72 2.51 -1.97
C VAL A 317 8.27 2.66 -2.44
N TYR A 318 7.93 3.78 -3.07
CA TYR A 318 6.60 4.03 -3.66
C TYR A 318 6.19 2.89 -4.61
N ARG A 319 7.07 2.50 -5.54
CA ARG A 319 6.79 1.41 -6.50
C ARG A 319 6.58 0.08 -5.79
N ILE A 320 7.38 -0.24 -4.76
CA ILE A 320 7.20 -1.46 -3.98
C ILE A 320 5.85 -1.44 -3.28
N VAL A 321 5.49 -0.34 -2.60
CA VAL A 321 4.20 -0.18 -1.90
C VAL A 321 3.02 -0.32 -2.88
N ARG A 322 3.08 0.34 -4.05
CA ARG A 322 2.10 0.18 -5.13
C ARG A 322 1.99 -1.27 -5.60
N SER A 323 3.12 -1.96 -5.77
CA SER A 323 3.16 -3.36 -6.22
C SER A 323 2.58 -4.36 -5.20
N LEU A 324 2.44 -3.94 -3.94
CA LEU A 324 1.77 -4.71 -2.89
C LEU A 324 0.24 -4.52 -2.89
N GLY A 325 -0.28 -3.65 -3.77
CA GLY A 325 -1.71 -3.44 -3.95
C GLY A 325 -2.29 -2.24 -3.22
N ILE A 326 -1.46 -1.40 -2.59
CA ILE A 326 -1.92 -0.16 -1.97
C ILE A 326 -2.32 0.83 -3.09
N PRO A 327 -3.55 1.35 -3.10
CA PRO A 327 -4.00 2.28 -4.14
C PRO A 327 -3.29 3.63 -4.03
N GLU A 328 -3.18 4.34 -5.15
CA GLU A 328 -2.46 5.62 -5.20
C GLU A 328 -3.09 6.70 -4.31
N SER A 329 -4.42 6.68 -4.13
CA SER A 329 -5.14 7.58 -3.23
C SER A 329 -4.75 7.41 -1.76
N GLU A 330 -4.19 6.25 -1.39
CA GLU A 330 -3.76 5.92 -0.03
C GLU A 330 -2.23 6.08 0.12
N ILE A 331 -1.54 6.76 -0.80
CA ILE A 331 -0.10 7.01 -0.75
C ILE A 331 0.20 8.48 -1.02
N ALA A 332 0.99 9.11 -0.15
CA ALA A 332 1.51 10.45 -0.32
C ALA A 332 3.04 10.46 -0.19
N THR A 333 3.70 11.26 -1.02
CA THR A 333 5.15 11.53 -0.92
C THR A 333 5.37 12.93 -0.38
N GLY A 334 6.39 13.10 0.46
CA GLY A 334 6.85 14.41 0.92
C GLY A 334 8.03 14.91 0.10
N PRO A 335 8.40 16.20 0.23
CA PRO A 335 9.59 16.75 -0.36
C PRO A 335 10.82 16.11 0.29
N ALA A 336 11.90 16.11 -0.46
CA ALA A 336 13.19 15.83 0.13
C ALA A 336 13.61 16.94 1.07
N THR A 337 14.26 16.56 2.16
CA THR A 337 14.82 17.49 3.13
C THR A 337 16.21 17.94 2.70
N PRO A 338 16.67 19.11 3.17
CA PRO A 338 18.05 19.56 2.99
C PRO A 338 19.10 18.58 3.55
N HIS A 339 18.68 17.61 4.38
CA HIS A 339 19.54 16.61 4.98
C HIS A 339 19.64 15.32 4.16
N GLY A 340 19.04 15.27 2.96
CA GLY A 340 19.04 14.10 2.08
C GLY A 340 18.09 12.99 2.54
N GLU A 341 17.07 13.35 3.31
CA GLU A 341 16.01 12.45 3.77
C GLU A 341 14.77 12.71 2.94
N SER A 342 13.96 11.68 2.74
CA SER A 342 12.68 11.82 2.06
C SER A 342 11.63 10.98 2.77
N TYR A 343 10.37 11.41 2.65
CA TYR A 343 9.26 10.81 3.37
C TYR A 343 8.19 10.30 2.41
N LEU A 344 7.55 9.20 2.79
CA LEU A 344 6.37 8.68 2.13
C LEU A 344 5.39 8.20 3.21
N SER A 345 4.12 8.56 3.09
CA SER A 345 3.06 8.04 3.95
C SER A 345 2.15 7.13 3.14
N ALA A 346 1.72 6.03 3.73
CA ALA A 346 0.73 5.13 3.14
C ALA A 346 -0.30 4.70 4.18
N ASP A 347 -1.57 4.64 3.81
CA ASP A 347 -2.62 4.03 4.62
C ASP A 347 -2.81 2.57 4.18
N VAL A 348 -2.71 1.65 5.14
CA VAL A 348 -2.89 0.21 4.92
C VAL A 348 -3.98 -0.29 5.84
N CYS A 349 -5.19 -0.45 5.30
CA CYS A 349 -6.38 -0.87 6.03
C CYS A 349 -6.64 -0.01 7.29
N GLY A 350 -6.55 1.31 7.15
CA GLY A 350 -6.71 2.25 8.25
C GLY A 350 -5.50 2.38 9.17
N ASN A 351 -4.40 1.66 8.93
CA ASN A 351 -3.16 1.88 9.68
C ASN A 351 -2.25 2.79 8.86
N SER A 352 -1.86 3.93 9.45
CA SER A 352 -0.90 4.85 8.84
C SER A 352 0.53 4.33 8.97
N PHE A 353 1.20 4.16 7.84
CA PHE A 353 2.62 3.86 7.73
C PHE A 353 3.38 5.11 7.30
N LEU A 354 4.40 5.49 8.05
CA LEU A 354 5.38 6.50 7.66
C LEU A 354 6.66 5.80 7.25
N PHE A 355 7.05 6.00 6.00
CA PHE A 355 8.31 5.60 5.43
C PHE A 355 9.27 6.78 5.48
N VAL A 356 10.44 6.56 6.06
CA VAL A 356 11.51 7.54 6.09
C VAL A 356 12.73 6.94 5.39
N THR A 357 13.16 7.58 4.32
CA THR A 357 14.19 7.06 3.43
C THR A 357 15.43 7.93 3.44
N ARG A 358 16.62 7.32 3.45
CA ARG A 358 17.91 8.03 3.39
C ARG A 358 18.93 7.26 2.56
N ASP A 359 19.59 7.92 1.60
CA ASP A 359 20.75 7.35 0.90
C ASP A 359 22.01 7.58 1.74
N GLY A 360 22.22 6.73 2.75
CA GLY A 360 23.32 6.80 3.71
C GLY A 360 23.01 6.01 4.99
N ASP A 361 23.74 6.28 6.08
CA ASP A 361 23.59 5.58 7.36
C ASP A 361 22.44 6.09 8.24
N LEU A 362 21.97 5.25 9.16
CA LEU A 362 21.03 5.64 10.22
C LEU A 362 21.78 6.31 11.37
N THR A 363 21.72 7.64 11.40
CA THR A 363 22.35 8.44 12.47
C THR A 363 21.36 8.80 13.57
N PRO A 364 21.82 9.08 14.81
CA PRO A 364 20.94 9.54 15.89
C PRO A 364 20.19 10.85 15.56
N ALA A 365 20.81 11.74 14.77
CA ALA A 365 20.18 12.98 14.33
C ALA A 365 19.01 12.69 13.37
N PHE A 366 19.19 11.73 12.46
CA PHE A 366 18.13 11.28 11.57
C PHE A 366 16.97 10.63 12.35
N CYS A 367 17.28 9.79 13.35
CA CYS A 367 16.27 9.16 14.19
C CYS A 367 15.41 10.17 14.97
N ARG A 368 16.01 11.26 15.46
CA ARG A 368 15.25 12.34 16.14
C ARG A 368 14.25 13.01 15.20
N ARG A 369 14.68 13.39 14.00
CA ARG A 369 13.78 13.97 12.98
C ARG A 369 12.69 12.99 12.56
N ALA A 370 13.01 11.72 12.40
CA ALA A 370 12.01 10.69 12.09
C ALA A 370 10.95 10.60 13.21
N ALA A 371 11.36 10.66 14.48
CA ALA A 371 10.44 10.66 15.62
C ALA A 371 9.56 11.91 15.68
N GLU A 372 10.09 13.09 15.35
CA GLU A 372 9.31 14.34 15.25
C GLU A 372 8.18 14.21 14.22
N ILE A 373 8.48 13.71 13.02
CA ILE A 373 7.45 13.50 11.99
C ILE A 373 6.43 12.42 12.41
N VAL A 374 6.85 11.38 13.13
CA VAL A 374 5.91 10.38 13.69
C VAL A 374 4.94 11.03 14.68
N GLU A 375 5.38 11.94 15.54
CA GLU A 375 4.47 12.65 16.45
C GLU A 375 3.53 13.61 15.69
N GLU A 376 4.04 14.38 14.73
CA GLU A 376 3.21 15.31 13.93
C GLU A 376 2.14 14.59 13.12
N THR A 377 2.50 13.45 12.54
CA THR A 377 1.61 12.63 11.72
C THR A 377 0.84 11.60 12.51
N GLU A 378 1.13 11.39 13.79
CA GLU A 378 0.60 10.31 14.61
C GLU A 378 0.70 8.92 13.93
N ALA A 379 1.79 8.67 13.19
CA ALA A 379 1.94 7.43 12.46
C ALA A 379 1.96 6.20 13.40
N ALA A 380 1.12 5.21 13.11
CA ALA A 380 1.09 3.94 13.85
C ALA A 380 2.30 3.03 13.56
N HIS A 381 2.92 3.15 12.37
CA HIS A 381 4.06 2.34 11.97
C HIS A 381 5.13 3.23 11.32
N LEU A 382 6.38 3.07 11.76
CA LEU A 382 7.56 3.71 11.20
C LEU A 382 8.40 2.68 10.45
N VAL A 383 8.65 2.94 9.16
CA VAL A 383 9.50 2.13 8.31
C VAL A 383 10.68 2.96 7.86
N VAL A 384 11.87 2.62 8.35
CA VAL A 384 13.11 3.31 8.01
C VAL A 384 13.84 2.52 6.94
N VAL A 385 14.14 3.15 5.80
CA VAL A 385 14.86 2.54 4.68
C VAL A 385 16.15 3.31 4.44
N ILE A 386 17.28 2.63 4.62
CA ILE A 386 18.61 3.22 4.44
C ILE A 386 19.41 2.41 3.44
N THR A 387 20.39 3.03 2.78
CA THR A 387 21.31 2.31 1.88
C THR A 387 22.66 2.00 2.52
N GLY A 388 23.00 2.68 3.60
CA GLY A 388 24.16 2.41 4.43
C GLY A 388 23.84 1.47 5.60
N SER A 389 24.67 1.59 6.63
CA SER A 389 24.59 0.83 7.88
C SER A 389 23.66 1.52 8.89
N ALA A 390 22.99 0.73 9.74
CA ALA A 390 22.29 1.30 10.88
C ALA A 390 23.17 1.31 12.13
N GLU A 391 23.56 2.51 12.59
CA GLU A 391 24.31 2.68 13.83
C GLU A 391 23.48 2.20 15.04
N ASP A 392 24.11 1.50 15.98
CA ASP A 392 23.42 0.93 17.15
C ASP A 392 22.77 2.01 18.03
N GLU A 393 23.42 3.16 18.19
CA GLU A 393 22.84 4.32 18.91
C GLU A 393 21.58 4.82 18.19
N GLY A 394 21.59 4.88 16.85
CA GLY A 394 20.42 5.26 16.06
C GLY A 394 19.24 4.30 16.28
N ARG A 395 19.51 2.99 16.26
CA ARG A 395 18.50 1.94 16.55
C ARG A 395 17.94 2.08 17.96
N LEU A 396 18.81 2.22 18.95
CA LEU A 396 18.44 2.36 20.37
C LEU A 396 17.47 3.54 20.56
N ARG A 397 17.77 4.70 19.96
CA ARG A 397 16.92 5.89 20.07
C ARG A 397 15.50 5.69 19.53
N LEU A 398 15.35 4.98 18.41
CA LEU A 398 14.03 4.68 17.85
C LEU A 398 13.26 3.71 18.75
N TYR A 399 13.92 2.67 19.27
CA TYR A 399 13.28 1.73 20.19
C TYR A 399 12.90 2.38 21.52
N GLU A 400 13.75 3.24 22.09
CA GLU A 400 13.44 4.03 23.28
C GLU A 400 12.25 4.98 23.04
N PHE A 401 12.17 5.57 21.86
CA PHE A 401 11.04 6.41 21.47
C PHE A 401 9.74 5.59 21.39
N ALA A 402 9.73 4.46 20.67
CA ALA A 402 8.56 3.58 20.61
C ALA A 402 8.15 3.05 21.99
N TRP A 403 9.12 2.66 22.83
CA TRP A 403 8.84 2.18 24.18
C TRP A 403 8.18 3.25 25.06
N ARG A 404 8.68 4.50 25.01
CA ARG A 404 8.04 5.62 25.72
C ARG A 404 6.60 5.83 25.24
N ARG A 405 6.39 5.81 23.93
CA ARG A 405 5.08 5.98 23.31
C ARG A 405 4.10 4.85 23.68
N ALA A 406 4.58 3.61 23.75
CA ALA A 406 3.80 2.46 24.18
C ALA A 406 3.33 2.57 25.64
N ARG A 407 4.12 3.19 26.53
CA ARG A 407 3.69 3.47 27.91
C ARG A 407 2.52 4.47 27.98
N ASP A 408 2.41 5.34 26.99
CA ASP A 408 1.29 6.27 26.84
C ASP A 408 0.07 5.62 26.13
N GLY A 409 0.09 4.30 25.91
CA GLY A 409 -0.97 3.57 25.20
C GLY A 409 -0.94 3.75 23.67
N ARG A 410 0.11 4.39 23.12
CA ARG A 410 0.28 4.65 21.69
C ARG A 410 1.38 3.76 21.12
N ASP A 411 1.04 2.51 20.81
CA ASP A 411 2.00 1.55 20.26
C ASP A 411 2.52 1.98 18.87
N LEU A 412 3.81 1.76 18.60
CA LEU A 412 4.49 2.14 17.36
C LEU A 412 5.27 0.94 16.82
N GLY A 413 4.83 0.42 15.68
CA GLY A 413 5.59 -0.62 14.97
C GLY A 413 6.81 0.00 14.27
N ILE A 414 8.03 -0.45 14.59
CA ILE A 414 9.25 -0.01 13.90
C ILE A 414 9.77 -1.13 12.99
N THR A 415 10.14 -0.78 11.75
CA THR A 415 10.88 -1.66 10.84
C THR A 415 12.05 -0.90 10.25
N ILE A 416 13.27 -1.40 10.47
CA ILE A 416 14.49 -0.82 9.89
C ILE A 416 14.97 -1.76 8.78
N ILE A 417 15.27 -1.21 7.61
CA ILE A 417 15.72 -1.96 6.44
C ILE A 417 17.02 -1.36 5.93
N GLU A 418 18.05 -2.19 5.89
CA GLU A 418 19.36 -1.87 5.34
C GLU A 418 19.44 -2.37 3.89
N GLY A 419 19.67 -1.44 2.98
CA GLY A 419 19.55 -1.67 1.54
C GLY A 419 18.11 -1.86 1.07
N LEU A 420 17.96 -2.08 -0.24
CA LEU A 420 16.67 -2.42 -0.86
C LEU A 420 16.50 -3.92 -1.13
N GLY A 421 17.57 -4.69 -0.98
CA GLY A 421 17.55 -6.14 -1.10
C GLY A 421 16.59 -6.74 -0.07
N GLY A 422 15.44 -7.26 -0.54
CA GLY A 422 14.41 -7.82 0.33
C GLY A 422 13.43 -6.81 0.94
N ALA A 423 13.53 -5.51 0.64
CA ALA A 423 12.61 -4.49 1.17
C ALA A 423 11.13 -4.85 0.93
N ARG A 424 10.81 -5.41 -0.25
CA ARG A 424 9.47 -5.92 -0.57
C ARG A 424 8.97 -6.96 0.43
N ALA A 425 9.81 -7.90 0.86
CA ALA A 425 9.43 -8.94 1.81
C ALA A 425 9.24 -8.38 3.22
N HIS A 426 10.04 -7.38 3.62
CA HIS A 426 9.87 -6.67 4.88
C HIS A 426 8.57 -5.85 4.90
N PHE A 427 8.30 -5.06 3.86
CA PHE A 427 7.05 -4.29 3.74
C PHE A 427 5.83 -5.21 3.75
N LYS A 428 5.87 -6.30 2.97
CA LYS A 428 4.78 -7.28 2.96
C LYS A 428 4.51 -7.85 4.35
N ARG A 429 5.55 -8.24 5.10
CA ARG A 429 5.40 -8.75 6.47
C ARG A 429 4.83 -7.70 7.42
N ALA A 430 5.30 -6.46 7.34
CA ALA A 430 4.80 -5.37 8.17
C ALA A 430 3.32 -5.08 7.88
N PHE A 431 2.94 -5.04 6.61
CA PHE A 431 1.54 -4.87 6.19
C PHE A 431 0.66 -6.03 6.60
N GLU A 432 1.11 -7.28 6.41
CA GLU A 432 0.35 -8.48 6.82
C GLU A 432 0.13 -8.53 8.33
N SER A 433 1.13 -8.12 9.13
CA SER A 433 1.00 -7.99 10.58
C SER A 433 -0.04 -6.93 10.99
N ALA A 434 -0.03 -5.75 10.35
CA ALA A 434 -1.03 -4.71 10.60
C ALA A 434 -2.44 -5.16 10.20
N VAL A 435 -2.59 -5.81 9.05
CA VAL A 435 -3.86 -6.37 8.58
C VAL A 435 -4.37 -7.45 9.53
N GLN A 436 -3.50 -8.33 10.03
CA GLN A 436 -3.89 -9.36 11.00
C GLN A 436 -4.39 -8.75 12.31
N ARG A 437 -3.72 -7.71 12.82
CA ARG A 437 -4.18 -6.98 14.02
C ARG A 437 -5.56 -6.37 13.79
N GLU A 438 -5.76 -5.75 12.64
CA GLU A 438 -7.04 -5.11 12.32
C GLU A 438 -8.16 -6.14 12.10
N LEU A 439 -7.86 -7.26 11.47
CA LEU A 439 -8.78 -8.38 11.32
C LEU A 439 -9.20 -8.95 12.69
N SER A 440 -8.23 -9.17 13.59
CA SER A 440 -8.53 -9.62 14.96
C SER A 440 -9.39 -8.60 15.70
N ARG A 441 -9.13 -7.30 15.58
CA ARG A 441 -9.98 -6.25 16.19
C ARG A 441 -11.41 -6.26 15.67
N ASN A 442 -11.62 -6.49 14.38
CA ASN A 442 -12.97 -6.47 13.80
C ASN A 442 -13.74 -7.77 14.04
N LEU A 443 -13.05 -8.92 14.15
CA LEU A 443 -13.71 -10.23 14.23
C LEU A 443 -13.66 -10.90 15.61
N PHE A 444 -12.92 -10.37 16.58
CA PHE A 444 -12.75 -10.98 17.91
C PHE A 444 -14.07 -11.32 18.61
N THR A 445 -15.12 -10.53 18.42
CA THR A 445 -16.45 -10.80 19.00
C THR A 445 -17.08 -12.09 18.49
N LEU A 446 -16.65 -12.59 17.33
CA LEU A 446 -17.12 -13.84 16.74
C LEU A 446 -16.38 -15.07 17.28
N ASP A 447 -15.23 -14.90 17.93
CA ASP A 447 -14.38 -16.01 18.39
C ASP A 447 -15.15 -16.92 19.36
N ALA A 448 -15.95 -16.34 20.25
CA ALA A 448 -16.77 -17.09 21.21
C ALA A 448 -17.89 -17.91 20.52
N ALA A 449 -18.46 -17.40 19.43
CA ALA A 449 -19.51 -18.09 18.68
C ALA A 449 -18.97 -19.20 17.78
N LEU A 450 -17.74 -19.05 17.27
CA LEU A 450 -17.05 -20.06 16.46
C LEU A 450 -16.36 -21.14 17.30
N GLY A 451 -15.93 -20.81 18.52
CA GLY A 451 -15.11 -21.68 19.37
C GLY A 451 -13.61 -21.69 19.00
N PHE A 452 -13.20 -20.85 18.05
CA PHE A 452 -11.82 -20.62 17.64
C PHE A 452 -11.67 -19.20 17.05
N SER A 453 -10.43 -18.77 16.80
CA SER A 453 -10.17 -17.43 16.27
C SER A 453 -10.72 -17.24 14.84
N ALA A 454 -11.71 -16.36 14.72
CA ALA A 454 -12.34 -15.99 13.45
C ALA A 454 -11.32 -15.36 12.47
N SER A 455 -10.41 -14.53 13.00
CA SER A 455 -9.37 -13.88 12.19
C SER A 455 -8.39 -14.90 11.61
N ASN A 456 -7.88 -15.83 12.41
CA ASN A 456 -6.99 -16.89 11.93
C ASN A 456 -7.68 -17.80 10.92
N PHE A 457 -8.94 -18.17 11.17
CA PHE A 457 -9.74 -18.95 10.22
C PHE A 457 -9.85 -18.28 8.86
N VAL A 458 -10.20 -16.99 8.81
CA VAL A 458 -10.29 -16.24 7.55
C VAL A 458 -8.92 -16.17 6.85
N LEU A 459 -7.84 -15.91 7.59
CA LEU A 459 -6.48 -15.87 7.03
C LEU A 459 -6.09 -17.22 6.41
N ASP A 460 -6.34 -18.32 7.11
CA ASP A 460 -5.96 -19.66 6.65
C ASP A 460 -6.84 -20.15 5.51
N TRP A 461 -8.13 -19.76 5.49
CA TRP A 461 -8.99 -19.98 4.33
C TRP A 461 -8.43 -19.31 3.08
N PHE A 462 -8.01 -18.05 3.15
CA PHE A 462 -7.40 -17.35 2.01
C PHE A 462 -6.07 -17.98 1.57
N LYS A 463 -5.24 -18.46 2.51
CA LYS A 463 -4.00 -19.18 2.16
C LYS A 463 -4.32 -20.48 1.42
N SER A 464 -5.30 -21.24 1.91
CA SER A 464 -5.74 -22.50 1.31
C SER A 464 -6.37 -22.31 -0.07
N ALA A 465 -7.27 -21.33 -0.20
CA ALA A 465 -7.91 -20.98 -1.47
C ALA A 465 -6.90 -20.52 -2.54
N LYS A 466 -5.83 -19.81 -2.13
CA LYS A 466 -4.74 -19.46 -3.04
C LYS A 466 -3.90 -20.68 -3.47
N ALA A 467 -3.65 -21.61 -2.55
CA ALA A 467 -2.92 -22.84 -2.86
C ALA A 467 -3.69 -23.73 -3.85
N SER A 468 -5.02 -23.85 -3.70
CA SER A 468 -5.86 -24.61 -4.63
C SER A 468 -6.04 -23.92 -5.99
N GLY A 469 -6.03 -22.57 -6.04
CA GLY A 469 -6.02 -21.81 -7.28
C GLY A 469 -4.69 -21.90 -8.06
N SER A 470 -3.56 -22.13 -7.38
CA SER A 470 -2.28 -22.39 -8.05
C SER A 470 -2.18 -23.79 -8.65
N THR A 471 -2.78 -24.81 -8.01
CA THR A 471 -2.77 -26.18 -8.54
C THR A 471 -3.73 -26.37 -9.71
N SER A 472 -4.84 -25.64 -9.77
CA SER A 472 -5.73 -25.66 -10.95
C SER A 472 -5.13 -24.97 -12.18
N ARG A 473 -4.33 -23.91 -12.00
CA ARG A 473 -3.60 -23.24 -13.10
C ARG A 473 -2.47 -24.08 -13.71
N GLU A 474 -1.87 -24.99 -12.93
CA GLU A 474 -0.85 -25.92 -13.44
C GLU A 474 -1.44 -27.12 -14.19
N ALA A 475 -2.69 -27.50 -13.89
CA ALA A 475 -3.41 -28.56 -14.60
C ALA A 475 -3.96 -28.13 -15.98
N ASP A 476 -4.15 -26.82 -16.19
CA ASP A 476 -4.63 -26.23 -17.46
C ASP A 476 -3.50 -25.79 -18.42
N ALA A 477 -2.24 -26.08 -18.11
CA ALA A 477 -1.16 -25.93 -19.08
C ALA A 477 -1.30 -27.02 -20.16
N PRO A 478 -1.51 -26.69 -21.45
CA PRO A 478 -1.68 -27.70 -22.48
C PRO A 478 -0.40 -28.52 -22.55
N ALA A 479 -0.55 -29.83 -22.35
CA ALA A 479 0.50 -30.82 -22.56
C ALA A 479 1.17 -30.53 -23.90
N ARG A 480 2.43 -30.07 -23.86
CA ARG A 480 3.26 -30.02 -25.06
C ARG A 480 3.31 -31.44 -25.60
N VAL A 481 2.56 -31.68 -26.67
CA VAL A 481 2.62 -32.90 -27.47
C VAL A 481 4.07 -33.00 -27.95
N GLY A 482 4.82 -33.88 -27.31
CA GLY A 482 6.12 -34.31 -27.79
C GLY A 482 5.91 -35.01 -29.13
N VAL A 483 6.17 -34.33 -30.23
CA VAL A 483 6.36 -34.97 -31.52
C VAL A 483 7.73 -35.62 -31.50
N GLY A 484 7.76 -36.88 -31.08
CA GLY A 484 8.84 -37.79 -31.38
C GLY A 484 8.79 -38.21 -32.85
N SER A 485 9.90 -38.02 -33.54
CA SER A 485 10.46 -38.85 -34.62
C SER A 485 9.51 -39.37 -35.72
N ARG A 486 9.74 -38.90 -36.96
CA ARG A 486 9.95 -39.81 -38.11
C ARG A 486 10.62 -39.10 -39.30
N ARG A 487 11.75 -39.71 -39.69
CA ARG A 487 12.63 -39.52 -40.85
C ARG A 487 13.73 -38.47 -40.73
#